data_AF-A0A0M0JV53-F1
#
_entry.id   AF-A0A0M0JV53-F1
#
_cell.length_a   1.000
_cell.length_b   1.000
_cell.length_c   1.000
_cell.angle_alpha   90.00
_cell.angle_beta   90.00
_cell.angle_gamma   90.00
#
_symmetry.space_group_name_H-M   'P 1'
#
loop_
_entity.id
_entity.type
_entity.pdbx_description
1 polymer ?
#
loop_
_entity_poly.entity_id
_entity_poly.type
_entity_poly.pdbx_seq_one_letter_code
_entity_poly.pdbx_strand_id
1 'polypeptide(L)'
;MDASQKLVVITKEMAADLSAQQMTTLGELGAFELALALGRAVGPEEVDGFNYGSPYMHMVGAIRSAKANKGSGRGKNLDTLLGEALISGDKSDVKRFFTDLCHRLTNSNLMPCFARAAIQILTFVNKADQNIRDDLAWIIYMVEVRMKYMGRGIPIPFDVELSISAKETAEDKRRKGTGPRGIIVLDGAGVSRSTTRECLAEMLTPAPSSGGAGLVAALSDLQVGLVDIGARLDGFGARLEKLEGSGTPGPKSKCWICQSDGHLAATCSTAKGKELREKKLASAIKPAAEAK
;
A
#
# COMPACT_ATOMS: atom_id res chain seq x y z
N MET A 1 -32.16 -8.84 14.15
CA MET A 1 -32.11 -8.86 12.67
C MET A 1 -31.71 -7.47 12.24
N ASP A 2 -30.43 -7.28 11.94
CA ASP A 2 -29.83 -5.96 11.77
C ASP A 2 -29.91 -5.51 10.31
N ALA A 3 -30.60 -4.40 10.09
CA ALA A 3 -30.93 -3.86 8.78
C ALA A 3 -29.91 -2.77 8.39
N SER A 4 -28.77 -3.18 7.82
CA SER A 4 -27.91 -2.30 7.00
C SER A 4 -26.93 -3.10 6.15
N GLN A 5 -27.37 -4.20 5.55
CA GLN A 5 -26.70 -4.70 4.35
C GLN A 5 -26.96 -3.67 3.26
N LYS A 6 -26.05 -2.70 3.10
CA LYS A 6 -25.99 -1.84 1.92
C LYS A 6 -26.07 -2.77 0.71
N LEU A 7 -27.17 -2.65 -0.03
CA LEU A 7 -27.37 -3.40 -1.27
C LEU A 7 -26.25 -2.96 -2.23
N VAL A 8 -25.22 -3.78 -2.35
CA VAL A 8 -24.11 -3.49 -3.26
C VAL A 8 -24.62 -3.76 -4.66
N VAL A 9 -24.85 -2.69 -5.42
CA VAL A 9 -25.25 -2.78 -6.82
C VAL A 9 -24.03 -3.25 -7.62
N ILE A 10 -24.08 -4.50 -8.08
CA ILE A 10 -23.04 -5.07 -8.95
C ILE A 10 -23.16 -4.41 -10.32
N THR A 11 -22.16 -3.62 -10.70
CA THR A 11 -22.08 -3.04 -12.04
C THR A 11 -21.68 -4.11 -13.07
N LYS A 12 -21.87 -3.81 -14.36
CA LYS A 12 -21.46 -4.72 -15.45
C LYS A 12 -19.96 -5.04 -15.42
N GLU A 13 -19.15 -4.05 -15.06
CA GLU A 13 -17.70 -4.21 -14.96
C GLU A 13 -17.34 -5.14 -13.79
N MET A 14 -17.95 -4.94 -12.62
CA MET A 14 -17.77 -5.83 -11.47
C MET A 14 -18.18 -7.26 -11.79
N ALA A 15 -19.30 -7.46 -12.49
CA ALA A 15 -19.75 -8.78 -12.91
C ALA A 15 -18.78 -9.45 -13.90
N ALA A 16 -18.20 -8.69 -14.83
CA ALA A 16 -17.21 -9.19 -15.77
C ALA A 16 -15.94 -9.64 -15.04
N ASP A 17 -15.46 -8.85 -14.09
CA ASP A 17 -14.26 -9.20 -13.30
C ASP A 17 -14.52 -10.40 -12.38
N LEU A 18 -15.66 -10.45 -11.69
CA LEU A 18 -16.06 -11.60 -10.88
C LEU A 18 -16.09 -12.88 -11.74
N SER A 19 -16.68 -12.80 -12.93
CA SER A 19 -16.71 -13.91 -13.88
C SER A 19 -15.30 -14.33 -14.32
N ALA A 20 -14.45 -13.36 -14.68
CA ALA A 20 -13.07 -13.61 -15.10
C ALA A 20 -12.23 -14.28 -14.00
N GLN A 21 -12.39 -13.85 -12.75
CA GLN A 21 -11.72 -14.42 -11.59
C GLN A 21 -12.37 -15.72 -11.08
N GLN A 22 -13.50 -16.14 -11.65
CA GLN A 22 -14.33 -17.26 -11.16
C GLN A 22 -14.75 -17.10 -9.69
N MET A 23 -15.13 -15.87 -9.35
CA MET A 23 -15.62 -15.45 -8.04
C MET A 23 -17.12 -15.18 -8.08
N THR A 24 -17.80 -15.47 -6.98
CA THR A 24 -19.25 -15.33 -6.84
C THR A 24 -19.65 -14.04 -6.14
N THR A 25 -18.77 -13.51 -5.29
CA THR A 25 -19.05 -12.29 -4.50
C THR A 25 -17.86 -11.33 -4.49
N LEU A 26 -18.15 -10.05 -4.25
CA LEU A 26 -17.10 -9.04 -4.04
C LEU A 26 -16.26 -9.31 -2.79
N GLY A 27 -16.80 -10.02 -1.78
CA GLY A 27 -16.03 -10.46 -0.62
C GLY A 27 -14.95 -11.48 -1.00
N GLU A 28 -15.26 -12.43 -1.90
CA GLU A 28 -14.27 -13.36 -2.44
C GLU A 28 -13.20 -12.63 -3.27
N LEU A 29 -13.59 -11.60 -4.04
CA LEU A 29 -12.65 -10.77 -4.79
C LEU A 29 -11.73 -9.96 -3.86
N GLY A 30 -12.27 -9.39 -2.78
CA GLY A 30 -11.49 -8.70 -1.76
C GLY A 30 -10.52 -9.63 -1.04
N ALA A 31 -10.96 -10.86 -0.73
CA ALA A 31 -10.09 -11.88 -0.15
C ALA A 31 -8.96 -12.27 -1.09
N PHE A 32 -9.26 -12.39 -2.38
CA PHE A 32 -8.27 -12.66 -3.40
C PHE A 32 -7.23 -11.54 -3.51
N GLU A 33 -7.67 -10.29 -3.62
CA GLU A 33 -6.78 -9.12 -3.65
C GLU A 33 -5.91 -9.02 -2.39
N LEU A 34 -6.50 -9.24 -1.21
CA LEU A 34 -5.77 -9.15 0.04
C LEU A 34 -4.74 -10.29 0.19
N ALA A 35 -5.11 -11.50 -0.23
CA ALA A 35 -4.20 -12.65 -0.23
C ALA A 35 -3.03 -12.44 -1.20
N LEU A 36 -3.30 -11.91 -2.39
CA LEU A 36 -2.28 -11.50 -3.37
C LEU A 36 -1.30 -10.49 -2.77
N ALA A 37 -1.81 -9.46 -2.10
CA ALA A 37 -0.97 -8.42 -1.52
C ALA A 37 -0.12 -8.94 -0.34
N LEU A 38 -0.73 -9.69 0.58
CA LEU A 38 -0.09 -10.13 1.82
C LEU A 38 0.70 -11.44 1.70
N GLY A 39 0.49 -12.20 0.62
CA GLY A 39 1.18 -13.46 0.39
C GLY A 39 0.69 -14.62 1.25
N ARG A 40 -0.51 -14.53 1.84
CA ARG A 40 -1.08 -15.57 2.70
C ARG A 40 -2.59 -15.69 2.51
N ALA A 41 -3.16 -16.82 2.94
CA ALA A 41 -4.61 -16.92 3.09
C ALA A 41 -5.12 -15.93 4.14
N VAL A 42 -6.34 -15.43 3.93
CA VAL A 42 -7.00 -14.42 4.77
C VAL A 42 -8.39 -14.88 5.18
N GLY A 43 -8.86 -14.40 6.34
CA GLY A 43 -10.22 -14.66 6.82
C GLY A 43 -11.26 -13.68 6.23
N PRO A 44 -12.56 -14.02 6.26
CA PRO A 44 -13.63 -13.11 5.84
C PRO A 44 -13.64 -11.77 6.60
N GLU A 45 -13.29 -11.77 7.88
CA GLU A 45 -13.21 -10.56 8.71
C GLU A 45 -12.04 -9.64 8.33
N GLU A 46 -11.08 -10.15 7.56
CA GLU A 46 -9.93 -9.38 7.13
C GLU A 46 -10.22 -8.53 5.89
N VAL A 47 -11.28 -8.86 5.15
CA VAL A 47 -11.67 -8.14 3.92
C VAL A 47 -12.60 -6.96 4.19
N ASP A 48 -13.02 -6.77 5.43
CA ASP A 48 -13.78 -5.60 5.84
C ASP A 48 -13.05 -4.31 5.43
N GLY A 49 -13.77 -3.40 4.77
CA GLY A 49 -13.19 -2.19 4.17
C GLY A 49 -12.77 -2.35 2.71
N PHE A 50 -12.99 -3.51 2.09
CA PHE A 50 -12.79 -3.69 0.65
C PHE A 50 -13.70 -2.76 -0.16
N ASN A 51 -13.11 -2.12 -1.16
CA ASN A 51 -13.84 -1.37 -2.18
C ASN A 51 -13.29 -1.79 -3.55
N TYR A 52 -14.20 -2.12 -4.47
CA TYR A 52 -13.83 -2.57 -5.81
C TYR A 52 -12.97 -1.51 -6.52
N GLY A 53 -11.91 -1.96 -7.21
CA GLY A 53 -10.99 -1.06 -7.91
C GLY A 53 -10.12 -0.18 -7.00
N SER A 54 -10.15 -0.40 -5.67
CA SER A 54 -9.39 0.39 -4.71
C SER A 54 -8.22 -0.41 -4.12
N PRO A 55 -7.18 0.28 -3.59
CA PRO A 55 -6.07 -0.38 -2.93
C PRO A 55 -6.48 -1.22 -1.71
N TYR A 56 -5.80 -2.36 -1.54
CA TYR A 56 -6.03 -3.28 -0.42
C TYR A 56 -5.73 -2.68 0.96
N MET A 57 -5.01 -1.56 1.02
CA MET A 57 -4.56 -0.94 2.28
C MET A 57 -5.70 -0.52 3.22
N HIS A 58 -6.91 -0.34 2.69
CA HIS A 58 -8.09 0.01 3.49
C HIS A 58 -8.72 -1.20 4.19
N MET A 59 -8.36 -2.42 3.77
CA MET A 59 -8.89 -3.64 4.37
C MET A 59 -8.28 -3.89 5.76
N VAL A 60 -9.11 -4.39 6.68
CA VAL A 60 -8.74 -4.66 8.07
C VAL A 60 -7.49 -5.54 8.17
N GLY A 61 -7.37 -6.61 7.35
CA GLY A 61 -6.22 -7.49 7.37
C GLY A 61 -4.92 -6.80 6.93
N ALA A 62 -5.00 -5.88 5.98
CA ALA A 62 -3.84 -5.08 5.55
C ALA A 62 -3.35 -4.17 6.68
N ILE A 63 -4.29 -3.47 7.34
CA ILE A 63 -4.00 -2.59 8.48
C ILE A 63 -3.38 -3.40 9.64
N ARG A 64 -3.93 -4.57 9.95
CA ARG A 64 -3.41 -5.47 10.99
C ARG A 64 -2.00 -5.96 10.65
N SER A 65 -1.79 -6.39 9.40
CA SER A 65 -0.48 -6.84 8.92
C SER A 65 0.57 -5.74 9.01
N ALA A 66 0.24 -4.53 8.55
CA ALA A 66 1.13 -3.37 8.64
C ALA A 66 1.50 -3.02 10.09
N LYS A 67 0.54 -3.11 11.03
CA LYS A 67 0.80 -2.90 12.46
C LYS A 67 1.69 -3.98 13.05
N ALA A 68 1.46 -5.26 12.72
CA ALA A 68 2.24 -6.39 13.22
C ALA A 68 3.69 -6.36 12.70
N ASN A 69 3.90 -5.88 11.47
CA ASN A 69 5.21 -5.83 10.83
C ASN A 69 5.99 -4.54 11.15
N LYS A 70 5.36 -3.58 11.84
CA LYS A 70 5.98 -2.31 12.22
C LYS A 70 7.16 -2.55 13.17
N GLY A 71 8.37 -2.40 12.64
CA GLY A 71 9.62 -2.52 13.39
C GLY A 71 10.21 -3.93 13.48
N SER A 72 9.54 -4.96 12.96
CA SER A 72 10.06 -6.34 12.95
C SER A 72 10.81 -6.69 11.67
N GLY A 73 10.59 -5.95 10.58
CA GLY A 73 11.11 -6.28 9.25
C GLY A 73 10.61 -7.62 8.70
N ARG A 74 9.68 -8.30 9.38
CA ARG A 74 9.13 -9.59 8.97
C ARG A 74 7.90 -9.38 8.10
N GLY A 75 7.83 -10.12 6.98
CA GLY A 75 6.69 -10.14 6.07
C GLY A 75 6.74 -9.05 5.01
N LYS A 76 7.45 -9.30 3.91
CA LYS A 76 7.39 -8.45 2.71
C LYS A 76 6.05 -8.71 2.00
N ASN A 77 5.29 -7.65 1.75
CA ASN A 77 4.13 -7.72 0.87
C ASN A 77 4.60 -7.77 -0.60
N LEU A 78 3.69 -8.12 -1.51
CA LEU A 78 3.99 -8.23 -2.93
C LEU A 78 4.57 -6.92 -3.50
N ASP A 79 4.01 -5.77 -3.11
CA ASP A 79 4.46 -4.48 -3.65
C ASP A 79 5.90 -4.14 -3.22
N THR A 80 6.30 -4.49 -2.00
CA THR A 80 7.68 -4.33 -1.53
C THR A 80 8.62 -5.24 -2.32
N LEU A 81 8.24 -6.50 -2.53
CA LEU A 81 9.03 -7.44 -3.33
C LEU A 81 9.19 -6.97 -4.78
N LEU A 82 8.12 -6.45 -5.38
CA LEU A 82 8.17 -5.89 -6.73
C LEU A 82 9.07 -4.64 -6.80
N GLY A 83 9.01 -3.77 -5.80
CA GLY A 83 9.90 -2.60 -5.72
C GLY A 83 11.38 -3.00 -5.60
N GLU A 84 11.70 -3.98 -4.75
CA GLU A 84 13.07 -4.51 -4.61
C GLU A 84 13.54 -5.25 -5.87
N ALA A 85 12.67 -6.04 -6.50
CA ALA A 85 12.94 -6.71 -7.76
C ALA A 85 13.21 -5.69 -8.87
N LEU A 86 12.48 -4.58 -8.93
CA LEU A 86 12.68 -3.55 -9.94
C LEU A 86 14.07 -2.89 -9.84
N ILE A 87 14.60 -2.76 -8.62
CA ILE A 87 15.93 -2.21 -8.36
C ILE A 87 17.02 -3.24 -8.68
N SER A 88 16.83 -4.48 -8.21
CA SER A 88 17.83 -5.56 -8.36
C SER A 88 17.85 -6.19 -9.75
N GLY A 89 16.74 -6.12 -10.48
CA GLY A 89 16.54 -6.81 -11.76
C GLY A 89 16.24 -8.31 -11.62
N ASP A 90 16.11 -8.83 -10.41
CA ASP A 90 15.89 -10.26 -10.15
C ASP A 90 14.43 -10.54 -9.77
N LYS A 91 13.77 -11.40 -10.55
CA LYS A 91 12.38 -11.81 -10.32
C LYS A 91 12.23 -13.03 -9.41
N SER A 92 13.32 -13.63 -8.95
CA SER A 92 13.32 -14.92 -8.22
C SER A 92 12.48 -14.89 -6.95
N ASP A 93 12.65 -13.87 -6.11
CA ASP A 93 11.89 -13.72 -4.87
C ASP A 93 10.39 -13.49 -5.13
N VAL A 94 10.06 -12.78 -6.21
CA VAL A 94 8.67 -12.55 -6.63
C VAL A 94 8.04 -13.86 -7.10
N LYS A 95 8.74 -14.67 -7.91
CA LYS A 95 8.26 -15.99 -8.34
C LYS A 95 8.09 -16.95 -7.16
N ARG A 96 9.02 -16.92 -6.20
CA ARG A 96 8.92 -17.70 -4.96
C ARG A 96 7.71 -17.27 -4.13
N PHE A 97 7.46 -15.96 -4.01
CA PHE A 97 6.28 -15.45 -3.32
C PHE A 97 4.97 -16.01 -3.90
N PHE A 98 4.82 -16.01 -5.23
CA PHE A 98 3.62 -16.58 -5.86
C PHE A 98 3.52 -18.09 -5.68
N THR A 99 4.64 -18.81 -5.76
CA THR A 99 4.67 -20.26 -5.53
C THR A 99 4.23 -20.61 -4.11
N ASP A 100 4.79 -19.92 -3.11
CA ASP A 100 4.45 -20.09 -1.71
C ASP A 100 2.99 -19.69 -1.43
N LEU A 101 2.51 -18.60 -2.06
CA LEU A 101 1.12 -18.18 -1.95
C LEU A 101 0.17 -19.24 -2.51
N CYS A 102 0.40 -19.76 -3.72
CA CYS A 102 -0.43 -20.81 -4.31
C CYS A 102 -0.48 -22.05 -3.42
N HIS A 103 0.67 -22.47 -2.86
CA HIS A 103 0.71 -23.57 -1.90
C HIS A 103 -0.13 -23.27 -0.64
N ARG A 104 0.02 -22.07 -0.05
CA ARG A 104 -0.76 -21.66 1.15
C ARG A 104 -2.25 -21.59 0.87
N LEU A 105 -2.66 -21.09 -0.30
CA LEU A 105 -4.06 -20.97 -0.70
C LEU A 105 -4.70 -22.33 -0.97
N THR A 106 -3.99 -23.23 -1.65
CA THR A 106 -4.49 -24.57 -1.97
C THR A 106 -4.76 -25.40 -0.71
N ASN A 107 -3.96 -25.20 0.34
CA ASN A 107 -4.07 -25.91 1.61
C ASN A 107 -4.94 -25.18 2.65
N SER A 108 -5.56 -24.04 2.30
CA SER A 108 -6.35 -23.25 3.23
C SER A 108 -7.84 -23.57 3.13
N ASN A 109 -8.46 -23.75 4.29
CA ASN A 109 -9.91 -23.92 4.42
C ASN A 109 -10.62 -22.63 4.87
N LEU A 110 -9.91 -21.50 4.90
CA LEU A 110 -10.46 -20.22 5.38
C LEU A 110 -11.56 -19.67 4.44
N MET A 111 -11.41 -19.85 3.13
CA MET A 111 -12.42 -19.43 2.15
C MET A 111 -12.54 -20.42 0.98
N PRO A 112 -13.76 -20.73 0.50
CA PRO A 112 -13.98 -21.66 -0.61
C PRO A 112 -13.35 -21.23 -1.95
N CYS A 113 -13.05 -19.94 -2.11
CA CYS A 113 -12.46 -19.40 -3.32
C CYS A 113 -10.95 -19.65 -3.46
N PHE A 114 -10.24 -20.03 -2.40
CA PHE A 114 -8.77 -20.04 -2.42
C PHE A 114 -8.15 -21.10 -3.33
N ALA A 115 -8.76 -22.27 -3.46
CA ALA A 115 -8.30 -23.26 -4.44
C ALA A 115 -8.40 -22.71 -5.88
N ARG A 116 -9.49 -22.01 -6.22
CA ARG A 116 -9.67 -21.36 -7.53
C ARG A 116 -8.66 -20.22 -7.72
N ALA A 117 -8.50 -19.36 -6.71
CA ALA A 117 -7.53 -18.27 -6.72
C ALA A 117 -6.10 -18.77 -6.98
N ALA A 118 -5.67 -19.85 -6.33
CA ALA A 118 -4.35 -20.44 -6.55
C ALA A 118 -4.13 -20.87 -8.01
N ILE A 119 -5.13 -21.50 -8.63
CA ILE A 119 -5.09 -21.89 -10.05
C ILE A 119 -4.96 -20.66 -10.95
N GLN A 120 -5.73 -19.60 -10.66
CA GLN A 120 -5.68 -18.36 -11.45
C GLN A 120 -4.32 -17.68 -11.35
N ILE A 121 -3.77 -17.55 -10.13
CA ILE A 121 -2.43 -16.99 -9.89
C ILE A 121 -1.37 -17.77 -10.64
N LEU A 122 -1.36 -19.10 -10.48
CA LEU A 122 -0.38 -19.96 -11.13
C LEU A 122 -0.45 -19.85 -12.66
N THR A 123 -1.67 -19.83 -13.20
CA THR A 123 -1.90 -19.68 -14.65
C THR A 123 -1.38 -18.34 -15.15
N PHE A 124 -1.67 -17.25 -14.44
CA PHE A 124 -1.22 -15.91 -14.79
C PHE A 124 0.31 -15.78 -14.75
N VAL A 125 0.94 -16.21 -13.65
CA VAL A 125 2.41 -16.16 -13.48
C VAL A 125 3.12 -17.00 -14.54
N ASN A 126 2.62 -18.20 -14.82
CA ASN A 126 3.19 -19.06 -15.87
C ASN A 126 3.04 -18.45 -17.26
N LYS A 127 1.89 -17.86 -17.58
CA LYS A 127 1.70 -17.14 -18.85
C LYS A 127 2.63 -15.94 -18.97
N ALA A 128 2.82 -15.17 -17.91
CA ALA A 128 3.77 -14.05 -17.91
C ALA A 128 5.20 -14.53 -18.15
N ASP A 129 5.64 -15.60 -17.48
CA ASP A 129 6.99 -16.15 -17.63
C ASP A 129 7.22 -16.77 -19.03
N GLN A 130 6.19 -17.33 -19.65
CA GLN A 130 6.25 -17.85 -21.03
C GLN A 130 6.36 -16.74 -22.08
N ASN A 131 5.63 -15.64 -21.91
CA ASN A 131 5.53 -14.55 -22.90
C ASN A 131 6.60 -13.45 -22.71
N ILE A 132 7.18 -13.34 -21.51
CA ILE A 132 8.16 -12.32 -21.17
C ILE A 132 9.42 -13.00 -20.62
N ARG A 133 10.39 -13.22 -21.51
CA ARG A 133 11.69 -13.84 -21.18
C ARG A 133 12.61 -12.92 -20.41
N ASP A 134 12.49 -11.63 -20.64
CA ASP A 134 13.31 -10.61 -20.00
C ASP A 134 12.85 -10.35 -18.56
N ASP A 135 13.77 -10.46 -17.59
CA ASP A 135 13.41 -10.38 -16.18
C ASP A 135 12.96 -8.98 -15.76
N LEU A 136 13.61 -7.93 -16.25
CA LEU A 136 13.21 -6.56 -15.94
C LEU A 136 11.85 -6.22 -16.55
N ALA A 137 11.62 -6.60 -17.81
CA ALA A 137 10.31 -6.44 -18.45
C ALA A 137 9.23 -7.24 -17.72
N TRP A 138 9.55 -8.44 -17.23
CA TRP A 138 8.62 -9.26 -16.46
C TRP A 138 8.24 -8.57 -15.14
N ILE A 139 9.22 -8.00 -14.43
CA ILE A 139 8.96 -7.27 -13.17
C ILE A 139 8.11 -6.02 -13.43
N ILE A 140 8.45 -5.24 -14.46
CA ILE A 140 7.67 -4.05 -14.85
C ILE A 140 6.24 -4.43 -15.20
N TYR A 141 6.04 -5.51 -15.97
CA TYR A 141 4.72 -6.03 -16.29
C TYR A 141 3.91 -6.35 -15.03
N MET A 142 4.52 -7.02 -14.05
CA MET A 142 3.83 -7.36 -12.80
C MET A 142 3.46 -6.12 -11.98
N VAL A 143 4.32 -5.09 -11.96
CA VAL A 143 4.03 -3.79 -11.33
C VAL A 143 2.85 -3.12 -12.02
N GLU A 144 2.89 -3.02 -13.35
CA GLU A 144 1.82 -2.39 -14.13
C GLU A 144 0.49 -3.14 -14.00
N VAL A 145 0.51 -4.48 -13.93
CA VAL A 145 -0.68 -5.29 -13.64
C VAL A 145 -1.24 -4.93 -12.26
N ARG A 146 -0.38 -4.86 -11.23
CA ARG A 146 -0.82 -4.51 -9.87
C ARG A 146 -1.43 -3.12 -9.80
N MET A 147 -0.94 -2.16 -10.59
CA MET A 147 -1.51 -0.81 -10.66
C MET A 147 -2.85 -0.78 -11.42
N LYS A 148 -2.92 -1.43 -12.59
CA LYS A 148 -4.11 -1.39 -13.47
C LYS A 148 -5.27 -2.23 -12.95
N TYR A 149 -4.99 -3.36 -12.30
CA TYR A 149 -6.00 -4.34 -11.86
C TYR A 149 -6.18 -4.38 -10.33
N MET A 150 -5.69 -3.36 -9.62
CA MET A 150 -5.80 -3.30 -8.16
C MET A 150 -7.25 -3.41 -7.69
N GLY A 151 -7.54 -4.34 -6.78
CA GLY A 151 -8.91 -4.54 -6.28
C GLY A 151 -9.87 -5.13 -7.31
N ARG A 152 -9.34 -5.62 -8.44
CA ARG A 152 -10.07 -6.27 -9.54
C ARG A 152 -9.59 -7.69 -9.84
N GLY A 153 -8.48 -8.10 -9.21
CA GLY A 153 -7.86 -9.40 -9.40
C GLY A 153 -6.66 -9.33 -10.37
N ILE A 154 -6.55 -10.33 -11.25
CA ILE A 154 -5.45 -10.45 -12.22
C ILE A 154 -6.01 -10.50 -13.66
N PRO A 155 -5.26 -10.06 -14.67
CA PRO A 155 -5.75 -10.08 -16.05
C PRO A 155 -5.94 -11.52 -16.55
N ILE A 156 -7.19 -11.86 -16.88
CA ILE A 156 -7.57 -13.12 -17.51
C ILE A 156 -8.48 -12.76 -18.70
N PRO A 157 -8.03 -12.93 -19.96
CA PRO A 157 -6.75 -13.48 -20.39
C PRO A 157 -5.54 -12.56 -20.11
N PHE A 158 -4.33 -13.09 -20.34
CA PHE A 158 -3.08 -12.35 -20.22
C PHE A 158 -3.10 -11.06 -21.06
N ASP A 159 -2.76 -9.93 -20.43
CA ASP A 159 -2.75 -8.62 -21.08
C ASP A 159 -1.48 -8.47 -21.95
N VAL A 160 -1.65 -8.69 -23.27
CA VAL A 160 -0.55 -8.65 -24.24
C VAL A 160 -0.06 -7.21 -24.45
N GLU A 161 -0.95 -6.23 -24.48
CA GLU A 161 -0.59 -4.83 -24.70
C GLU A 161 0.30 -4.31 -23.57
N LEU A 162 -0.06 -4.63 -22.33
CA LEU A 162 0.74 -4.30 -21.16
C LEU A 162 2.10 -5.02 -21.17
N SER A 163 2.16 -6.24 -21.72
CA SER A 163 3.42 -6.97 -21.88
C SER A 163 4.36 -6.32 -22.91
N ILE A 164 3.81 -5.70 -23.96
CA ILE A 164 4.57 -4.97 -24.98
C ILE A 164 5.11 -3.67 -24.37
N SER A 165 4.24 -2.89 -23.71
CA SER A 165 4.61 -1.67 -22.98
C SER A 165 5.73 -1.91 -21.97
N ALA A 166 5.63 -2.99 -21.19
CA ALA A 166 6.66 -3.34 -20.20
C ALA A 166 8.01 -3.67 -20.84
N LYS A 167 8.02 -4.33 -22.01
CA LYS A 167 9.25 -4.62 -22.77
C LYS A 167 9.90 -3.34 -23.30
N GLU A 168 9.12 -2.45 -23.90
CA GLU A 168 9.59 -1.15 -24.37
C GLU A 168 10.16 -0.31 -23.22
N THR A 169 9.49 -0.31 -22.08
CA THR A 169 9.94 0.39 -20.86
C THR A 169 11.24 -0.19 -20.32
N ALA A 170 11.40 -1.53 -20.33
CA ALA A 170 12.63 -2.18 -19.93
C ALA A 170 13.80 -1.81 -20.85
N GLU A 171 13.58 -1.79 -22.17
CA GLU A 171 14.57 -1.35 -23.14
C GLU A 171 14.97 0.11 -22.95
N ASP A 172 13.99 1.00 -22.74
CA ASP A 172 14.25 2.42 -22.52
C ASP A 172 15.07 2.66 -21.24
N LYS A 173 14.75 1.96 -20.14
CA LYS A 173 15.56 1.99 -18.90
C LYS A 173 17.00 1.52 -19.13
N ARG A 174 17.21 0.51 -19.97
CA ARG A 174 18.56 0.06 -20.35
C ARG A 174 19.29 1.09 -21.19
N ARG A 175 18.63 1.67 -22.21
CA ARG A 175 19.21 2.72 -23.08
C ARG A 175 19.61 3.95 -22.27
N LYS A 176 18.81 4.32 -21.26
CA LYS A 176 19.07 5.45 -20.36
C LYS A 176 20.06 5.14 -19.24
N GLY A 177 20.52 3.90 -19.10
CA GLY A 177 21.42 3.50 -18.00
C GLY A 177 20.78 3.62 -16.60
N THR A 178 19.44 3.62 -16.55
CA THR A 178 18.62 3.67 -15.33
C THR A 178 18.02 2.30 -14.96
N GLY A 179 18.35 1.26 -15.74
CA GLY A 179 18.07 -0.13 -15.37
C GLY A 179 18.85 -0.59 -14.14
N PRO A 180 18.60 -1.82 -13.66
CA PRO A 180 19.28 -2.40 -12.50
C PRO A 180 20.79 -2.24 -12.64
N ARG A 181 21.37 -1.35 -11.84
CA ARG A 181 22.82 -1.23 -11.75
C ARG A 181 23.26 -2.45 -10.97
N GLY A 182 23.97 -3.36 -11.65
CA GLY A 182 24.53 -4.56 -11.04
C GLY A 182 25.10 -4.22 -9.67
N ILE A 183 24.75 -5.05 -8.68
CA ILE A 183 25.15 -4.92 -7.28
C ILE A 183 26.65 -4.58 -7.24
N ILE A 184 26.98 -3.32 -6.97
CA ILE A 184 28.34 -2.98 -6.57
C ILE A 184 28.45 -3.48 -5.15
N VAL A 185 29.05 -4.65 -4.99
CA VAL A 185 29.57 -5.11 -3.70
C VAL A 185 30.68 -4.12 -3.32
N LEU A 186 30.33 -3.07 -2.57
CA LEU A 186 31.31 -2.18 -1.97
C LEU A 186 31.81 -2.85 -0.69
N ASP A 187 33.00 -3.43 -0.83
CA ASP A 187 33.85 -3.89 0.24
C ASP A 187 34.12 -2.75 1.24
N GLY A 188 33.98 -3.04 2.52
CA GLY A 188 34.76 -2.48 3.64
C GLY A 188 34.68 -0.98 4.03
N ALA A 189 34.25 -0.03 3.19
CA ALA A 189 34.42 1.39 3.54
C ALA A 189 33.32 2.32 3.00
N GLY A 190 32.36 2.68 3.86
CA GLY A 190 31.80 4.02 3.90
C GLY A 190 30.64 4.36 2.95
N VAL A 191 29.51 4.70 3.58
CA VAL A 191 28.38 5.52 3.10
C VAL A 191 27.42 4.84 2.11
N SER A 192 26.39 4.22 2.68
CA SER A 192 25.13 3.95 1.99
C SER A 192 24.06 4.92 2.52
N ARG A 193 23.64 5.89 1.68
CA ARG A 193 22.42 6.70 1.94
C ARG A 193 21.25 5.98 1.30
N SER A 194 20.31 5.56 2.15
CA SER A 194 19.03 4.94 1.83
C SER A 194 18.20 5.79 0.85
N THR A 195 18.08 5.36 -0.41
CA THR A 195 17.22 5.95 -1.46
C THR A 195 15.88 5.23 -1.63
N THR A 196 15.41 4.49 -0.64
CA THR A 196 14.12 3.74 -0.73
C THR A 196 12.88 4.63 -0.72
N ARG A 197 12.96 5.88 -0.24
CA ARG A 197 11.81 6.79 -0.16
C ARG A 197 11.59 7.63 -1.41
N GLU A 198 12.65 7.91 -2.16
CA GLU A 198 12.60 8.77 -3.35
C GLU A 198 12.09 7.99 -4.57
N CYS A 199 12.53 6.74 -4.76
CA CYS A 199 12.03 5.90 -5.85
C CYS A 199 10.53 5.54 -5.70
N LEU A 200 10.01 5.46 -4.48
CA LEU A 200 8.59 5.19 -4.23
C LEU A 200 7.69 6.40 -4.50
N ALA A 201 8.22 7.62 -4.33
CA ALA A 201 7.53 8.86 -4.67
C ALA A 201 7.49 9.09 -6.19
N GLU A 202 8.55 8.71 -6.91
CA GLU A 202 8.65 8.82 -8.37
C GLU A 202 7.69 7.85 -9.11
N MET A 203 7.33 6.72 -8.48
CA MET A 203 6.33 5.78 -9.02
C MET A 203 4.87 6.23 -8.83
N LEU A 204 4.60 7.23 -7.98
CA LEU A 204 3.27 7.80 -7.76
C LEU A 204 3.00 9.05 -8.61
N THR A 205 3.98 9.48 -9.41
CA THR A 205 3.82 10.58 -10.37
C THR A 205 3.66 10.04 -11.80
N PRO A 206 2.56 10.37 -12.51
CA PRO A 206 2.40 9.96 -13.89
C PRO A 206 3.46 10.62 -14.78
N ALA A 207 3.98 9.86 -15.76
CA ALA A 207 5.00 10.33 -16.68
C ALA A 207 4.51 11.50 -17.55
N PRO A 208 5.33 12.54 -17.80
CA PRO A 208 4.90 13.69 -18.57
C PRO A 208 5.15 13.47 -20.07
N SER A 209 4.11 13.10 -20.82
CA SER A 209 3.98 13.52 -22.23
C SER A 209 2.65 13.07 -22.88
N SER A 210 1.65 13.95 -22.86
CA SER A 210 0.88 14.40 -24.04
C SER A 210 -0.41 15.09 -23.57
N GLY A 211 -0.46 16.43 -23.61
CA GLY A 211 -1.70 17.17 -23.30
C GLY A 211 -1.51 18.46 -22.50
N GLY A 212 -0.55 19.31 -22.88
CA GLY A 212 -0.16 20.52 -22.14
C GLY A 212 -1.20 21.64 -22.05
N ALA A 213 -2.36 21.54 -22.69
CA ALA A 213 -3.39 22.60 -22.66
C ALA A 213 -4.56 22.29 -21.69
N GLY A 214 -4.88 21.02 -21.44
CA GLY A 214 -6.00 20.62 -20.58
C GLY A 214 -5.65 20.59 -19.09
N LEU A 215 -4.39 20.24 -18.76
CA LEU A 215 -3.94 20.11 -17.37
C LEU A 215 -3.84 21.47 -16.66
N VAL A 216 -3.47 22.54 -17.37
CA VAL A 216 -3.39 23.90 -16.80
C VAL A 216 -4.79 24.45 -16.49
N ALA A 217 -5.79 24.15 -17.32
CA ALA A 217 -7.19 24.49 -17.04
C ALA A 217 -7.72 23.68 -15.84
N ALA A 218 -7.47 22.37 -15.81
CA ALA A 218 -7.89 21.51 -14.69
C ALA A 218 -7.21 21.86 -13.36
N LEU A 219 -5.92 22.26 -13.39
CA LEU A 219 -5.19 22.74 -12.21
C LEU A 219 -5.66 24.13 -11.77
N SER A 220 -6.03 25.01 -12.70
CA SER A 220 -6.59 26.33 -12.36
C SER A 220 -7.96 26.19 -11.70
N ASP A 221 -8.83 25.30 -12.22
CA ASP A 221 -10.14 25.01 -11.60
C ASP A 221 -9.99 24.34 -10.23
N LEU A 222 -8.99 23.45 -10.06
CA LEU A 222 -8.66 22.87 -8.75
C LEU A 222 -8.12 23.92 -7.79
N GLN A 223 -7.34 24.89 -8.27
CA GLN A 223 -6.76 25.96 -7.46
C GLN A 223 -7.85 26.95 -7.02
N VAL A 224 -8.80 27.28 -7.88
CA VAL A 224 -10.00 28.06 -7.52
C VAL A 224 -10.86 27.29 -6.52
N GLY A 225 -11.06 25.98 -6.72
CA GLY A 225 -11.79 25.12 -5.77
C GLY A 225 -11.09 25.00 -4.41
N LEU A 226 -9.77 24.93 -4.37
CA LEU A 226 -8.97 24.88 -3.13
C LEU A 226 -8.97 26.22 -2.39
N VAL A 227 -9.01 27.35 -3.11
CA VAL A 227 -9.18 28.67 -2.50
C VAL A 227 -10.59 28.84 -1.93
N ASP A 228 -11.63 28.33 -2.60
CA ASP A 228 -13.01 28.34 -2.07
C ASP A 228 -13.18 27.41 -0.85
N ILE A 229 -12.49 26.27 -0.84
CA ILE A 229 -12.41 25.37 0.33
C ILE A 229 -11.62 26.05 1.47
N GLY A 230 -10.53 26.75 1.17
CA GLY A 230 -9.76 27.54 2.15
C GLY A 230 -10.60 28.65 2.78
N ALA A 231 -11.30 29.44 1.96
CA ALA A 231 -12.19 30.50 2.44
C ALA A 231 -13.38 29.94 3.26
N ARG A 232 -13.89 28.75 2.90
CA ARG A 232 -14.90 28.04 3.71
C ARG A 232 -14.34 27.54 5.03
N LEU A 233 -13.11 27.02 5.07
CA LEU A 233 -12.43 26.56 6.28
C LEU A 233 -12.09 27.72 7.22
N ASP A 234 -11.68 28.88 6.70
CA ASP A 234 -11.50 30.09 7.49
C ASP A 234 -12.83 30.61 8.04
N GLY A 235 -13.91 30.49 7.25
CA GLY A 235 -15.28 30.74 7.71
C GLY A 235 -15.76 29.78 8.81
N PHE A 236 -15.31 28.52 8.80
CA PHE A 236 -15.53 27.56 9.89
C PHE A 236 -14.67 27.85 11.12
N GLY A 237 -13.44 28.35 10.94
CA GLY A 237 -12.57 28.84 12.03
C GLY A 237 -13.20 30.01 12.79
N ALA A 238 -13.72 31.00 12.06
CA ALA A 238 -14.45 32.13 12.64
C ALA A 238 -15.79 31.73 13.30
N ARG A 239 -16.39 30.61 12.86
CA ARG A 239 -17.58 30.01 13.49
C ARG A 239 -17.24 29.19 14.73
N LEU A 240 -16.06 28.58 14.79
CA LEU A 240 -15.54 27.84 15.94
C LEU A 240 -15.17 28.79 17.09
N GLU A 241 -14.53 29.93 16.80
CA GLU A 241 -14.27 30.97 17.80
C GLU A 241 -15.56 31.58 18.37
N LYS A 242 -16.65 31.61 17.59
CA LYS A 242 -17.99 32.00 18.07
C LYS A 242 -18.70 30.92 18.90
N LEU A 243 -18.30 29.65 18.80
CA LEU A 243 -18.87 28.53 19.56
C LEU A 243 -18.16 28.28 20.90
N GLU A 244 -16.94 28.79 21.10
CA GLU A 244 -16.24 28.76 22.39
C GLU A 244 -16.87 29.71 23.45
N GLY A 245 -17.87 30.51 23.08
CA GLY A 245 -18.59 31.41 23.97
C GLY A 245 -19.86 30.87 24.63
N SER A 246 -20.38 29.70 24.26
CA SER A 246 -21.66 29.21 24.83
C SER A 246 -21.73 27.71 25.08
N GLY A 247 -21.29 27.33 26.28
CA GLY A 247 -21.93 26.38 27.20
C GLY A 247 -22.28 24.96 26.71
N THR A 248 -21.46 23.98 27.07
CA THR A 248 -21.75 22.87 28.04
C THR A 248 -20.60 21.85 28.06
N PRO A 249 -20.17 21.32 29.23
CA PRO A 249 -18.92 20.57 29.34
C PRO A 249 -19.08 19.06 29.06
N GLY A 250 -18.31 18.53 28.10
CA GLY A 250 -18.00 17.11 27.94
C GLY A 250 -16.87 16.64 28.89
N PRO A 251 -16.62 15.32 29.03
CA PRO A 251 -15.91 14.75 30.16
C PRO A 251 -14.42 15.15 30.18
N LYS A 252 -13.97 15.67 31.33
CA LYS A 252 -12.60 16.11 31.59
C LYS A 252 -11.61 14.96 31.33
N SER A 253 -10.71 15.15 30.36
CA SER A 253 -9.65 14.19 30.06
C SER A 253 -8.60 14.22 31.17
N LYS A 254 -8.61 13.19 32.02
CA LYS A 254 -7.62 13.06 33.10
C LYS A 254 -6.24 12.73 32.55
N CYS A 255 -5.19 13.23 33.20
CA CYS A 255 -3.82 12.81 32.94
C CYS A 255 -3.70 11.29 33.08
N TRP A 256 -3.46 10.54 31.99
CA TRP A 256 -3.38 9.08 32.07
C TRP A 256 -2.17 8.54 32.87
N ILE A 257 -1.25 9.42 33.29
CA ILE A 257 -0.07 9.07 34.11
C ILE A 257 -0.39 9.12 35.62
N CYS A 258 -1.14 10.12 36.10
CA CYS A 258 -1.44 10.30 37.53
C CYS A 258 -2.94 10.45 37.85
N GLN A 259 -3.79 10.35 36.83
CA GLN A 259 -5.25 10.51 36.88
C GLN A 259 -5.73 11.86 37.45
N SER A 260 -4.89 12.91 37.40
CA SER A 260 -5.25 14.28 37.76
C SER A 260 -5.92 15.02 36.60
N ASP A 261 -6.89 15.87 36.94
CA ASP A 261 -7.63 16.71 35.98
C ASP A 261 -6.93 18.06 35.72
N GLY A 262 -5.82 18.34 36.41
CA GLY A 262 -5.16 19.65 36.39
C GLY A 262 -4.11 19.85 35.30
N HIS A 263 -3.79 18.82 34.52
CA HIS A 263 -2.76 18.89 33.48
C HIS A 263 -2.85 17.69 32.51
N LEU A 264 -2.24 17.83 31.33
CA LEU A 264 -2.09 16.72 30.37
C LEU A 264 -0.86 15.86 30.72
N ALA A 265 -0.85 14.60 30.26
CA ALA A 265 0.26 13.68 30.51
C ALA A 265 1.63 14.19 30.01
N ALA A 266 1.63 15.00 28.95
CA ALA A 266 2.83 15.66 28.44
C ALA A 266 3.48 16.62 29.44
N THR A 267 2.72 17.13 30.43
CA THR A 267 3.16 18.10 31.44
C THR A 267 3.12 17.56 32.89
N CYS A 268 2.76 16.28 33.09
CA CYS A 268 2.79 15.60 34.39
C CYS A 268 4.14 15.63 35.14
N SER A 269 4.18 16.29 36.29
CA SER A 269 5.37 16.49 37.14
C SER A 269 5.69 15.33 38.11
N THR A 270 4.92 14.24 38.08
CA THR A 270 5.16 13.07 38.93
C THR A 270 6.46 12.36 38.56
N ALA A 271 7.08 11.67 39.51
CA ALA A 271 8.33 10.92 39.29
C ALA A 271 8.23 9.96 38.09
N LYS A 272 7.07 9.31 37.93
CA LYS A 272 6.75 8.42 36.80
C LYS A 272 6.61 9.18 35.46
N GLY A 273 6.04 10.39 35.49
CA GLY A 273 5.97 11.27 34.33
C GLY A 273 7.33 11.82 33.90
N LYS A 274 8.23 12.07 34.86
CA LYS A 274 9.60 12.52 34.62
C LYS A 274 10.46 11.39 34.03
N GLU A 275 10.40 10.19 34.58
CA GLU A 275 11.12 9.00 34.09
C GLU A 275 10.73 8.64 32.64
N LEU A 276 9.43 8.76 32.28
CA LEU A 276 8.94 8.52 30.92
C LEU A 276 9.45 9.55 29.90
N ARG A 277 9.67 10.80 30.33
CA ARG A 277 10.27 11.83 29.46
C ARG A 277 11.76 11.64 29.33
N GLU A 278 12.45 11.33 30.43
CA GLU A 278 13.89 11.05 30.43
C GLU A 278 14.22 9.82 29.58
N LYS A 279 13.41 8.75 29.62
CA LYS A 279 13.56 7.59 28.72
C LYS A 279 13.35 7.93 27.25
N LYS A 280 12.39 8.82 26.92
CA LYS A 280 12.17 9.28 25.54
C LYS A 280 13.31 10.17 25.04
N LEU A 281 13.85 11.05 25.90
CA LEU A 281 15.01 11.88 25.59
C LEU A 281 16.31 11.07 25.47
N ALA A 282 16.53 10.08 26.33
CA ALA A 282 17.68 9.17 26.25
C ALA A 282 17.63 8.26 25.01
N SER A 283 16.44 7.93 24.50
CA SER A 283 16.29 7.22 23.23
C SER A 283 16.52 8.09 21.98
N ALA A 284 16.52 9.42 22.15
CA ALA A 284 16.73 10.39 21.07
C ALA A 284 18.20 10.85 20.94
N ILE A 285 19.05 10.53 21.91
CA ILE A 285 20.48 10.90 21.89
C ILE A 285 21.32 9.66 22.27
N LYS A 286 21.83 8.93 21.28
CA LYS A 286 23.04 8.13 21.46
C LYS A 286 24.22 8.87 20.83
N PRO A 287 25.26 9.22 21.59
CA PRO A 287 26.46 9.86 21.07
C PRO A 287 27.32 8.84 20.30
N ALA A 288 27.96 9.34 19.26
CA ALA A 288 29.14 8.73 18.66
C ALA A 288 30.33 8.82 19.63
N ALA A 289 31.28 7.88 19.47
CA ALA A 289 32.55 7.69 20.17
C ALA A 289 32.51 6.83 21.45
N GLU A 290 33.17 5.67 21.43
CA GLU A 290 34.59 5.59 21.81
C GLU A 290 35.23 4.29 21.29
N ALA A 291 36.45 4.45 20.79
CA ALA A 291 37.38 3.39 20.46
C ALA A 291 38.20 3.02 21.70
N LYS A 292 38.46 1.72 21.87
CA LYS A 292 39.74 1.15 22.33
C LYS A 292 39.81 -0.31 21.93
#